data_AF-A0A7K0E4P7-F1
#
_entry.id   AF-A0A7K0E4P7-F1
#
_cell.length_a   1.000
_cell.length_b   1.000
_cell.length_c   1.000
_cell.angle_alpha   90.00
_cell.angle_beta   90.00
_cell.angle_gamma   90.00
#
_symmetry.space_group_name_H-M   'P 1'
#
loop_
_entity.id
_entity.type
_entity.pdbx_description
1 polymer ?
#
loop_
_entity_poly.entity_id
_entity_poly.type
_entity_poly.pdbx_seq_one_letter_code
_entity_poly.pdbx_strand_id
1 'polypeptide(L)'
;MKKVLLLGLSLLLVAIAAYYAFIYFVPYSQGYRSGELIKFSSKGVLVKTWEGEISQGISGAQIFSFSVLDKEKEVIQKLKDYQGRYVKITYVERYATFFWLGDSNYFITEVVEEKSPHFNK
;
A
#
# COMPACT_ATOMS: atom_id res chain seq x y z
N MET A 1 23.03 -37.72 6.47
CA MET A 1 21.59 -37.39 6.54
C MET A 1 21.34 -35.99 7.11
N LYS A 2 21.74 -35.68 8.35
CA LYS A 2 21.56 -34.33 8.95
C LYS A 2 22.16 -33.17 8.13
N LYS A 3 23.35 -33.36 7.54
CA LYS A 3 24.01 -32.34 6.68
C LYS A 3 23.23 -32.04 5.39
N VAL A 4 22.63 -33.06 4.78
CA VAL A 4 21.82 -32.90 3.55
C VAL A 4 20.49 -32.22 3.87
N LEU A 5 19.87 -32.56 5.01
CA LEU A 5 18.67 -31.88 5.51
C LEU A 5 18.95 -30.40 5.84
N LEU A 6 20.08 -30.09 6.47
CA LEU A 6 20.49 -28.72 6.76
C LEU A 6 20.77 -27.93 5.49
N LEU A 7 21.43 -28.52 4.50
CA LEU A 7 21.67 -27.89 3.20
C LEU A 7 20.36 -27.63 2.45
N GLY A 8 19.43 -28.60 2.45
CA GLY A 8 18.10 -28.43 1.85
C GLY A 8 17.29 -27.33 2.52
N LEU A 9 17.28 -27.27 3.85
CA LEU A 9 16.59 -26.22 4.60
C LEU A 9 17.23 -24.84 4.36
N SER A 10 18.56 -24.77 4.30
CA SER A 10 19.26 -23.53 3.99
C SER A 10 18.93 -23.03 2.60
N LEU A 11 18.90 -23.91 1.59
CA LEU A 11 18.52 -23.54 0.22
C LEU A 11 17.08 -23.03 0.16
N LEU A 12 16.15 -23.68 0.87
CA LEU A 12 14.77 -23.25 0.95
C LEU A 12 14.64 -21.85 1.57
N LEU A 13 15.35 -21.59 2.68
CA LEU A 13 15.37 -20.27 3.31
C LEU A 13 15.91 -19.19 2.37
N VAL A 14 16.98 -19.49 1.63
CA VAL A 14 17.53 -18.56 0.62
C VAL A 14 16.52 -18.29 -0.49
N ALA A 15 15.82 -19.31 -0.98
CA ALA A 15 14.78 -19.14 -2.01
C ALA A 15 13.61 -18.27 -1.50
N ILE A 16 13.14 -18.48 -0.27
CA ILE A 16 12.09 -17.66 0.34
C ILE A 16 12.56 -16.22 0.52
N ALA A 17 13.79 -16.01 1.00
CA ALA A 17 14.36 -14.67 1.18
C ALA A 17 14.51 -13.94 -0.16
N ALA A 18 14.97 -14.64 -1.21
CA ALA A 18 15.09 -14.08 -2.55
C ALA A 18 13.72 -13.71 -3.13
N TYR A 19 12.71 -14.57 -2.96
CA TYR A 19 11.34 -14.28 -3.38
C TYR A 19 10.74 -13.08 -2.66
N TYR A 20 10.91 -13.01 -1.33
CA TYR A 20 10.49 -11.86 -0.54
C TYR A 20 11.17 -10.57 -0.99
N ALA A 21 12.49 -10.61 -1.20
CA ALA A 21 13.26 -9.46 -1.69
C ALA A 21 12.76 -9.00 -3.07
N PHE A 22 12.50 -9.94 -3.99
CA PHE A 22 11.95 -9.61 -5.30
C PHE A 22 10.62 -8.86 -5.18
N ILE A 23 9.66 -9.37 -4.38
CA ILE A 23 8.37 -8.69 -4.16
C ILE A 23 8.54 -7.31 -3.53
N TYR A 24 9.44 -7.18 -2.55
CA TYR A 24 9.58 -5.95 -1.78
C TYR A 24 10.27 -4.83 -2.58
N PHE A 25 11.28 -5.18 -3.38
CA PHE A 25 12.15 -4.22 -4.06
C PHE A 25 11.84 -4.02 -5.56
N VAL A 26 11.19 -4.97 -6.23
CA VAL A 26 10.86 -4.85 -7.66
C VAL A 26 9.41 -4.40 -7.80
N PRO A 27 9.18 -3.12 -8.19
CA PRO A 27 7.83 -2.63 -8.44
C PRO A 27 7.28 -3.23 -9.74
N TYR A 28 6.03 -3.67 -9.72
CA TYR A 28 5.30 -4.08 -10.92
C TYR A 28 4.88 -2.88 -11.75
N SER A 29 4.34 -1.85 -11.08
CA SER A 29 3.95 -0.60 -11.71
C SER A 29 4.13 0.58 -10.74
N GLN A 30 4.21 1.78 -11.28
CA GLN A 30 4.23 3.02 -10.51
C GLN A 30 3.31 4.02 -11.20
N GLY A 31 2.59 4.82 -10.43
CA GLY A 31 1.66 5.77 -11.02
C GLY A 31 1.00 6.70 -10.02
N TYR A 32 -0.02 7.38 -10.51
CA TYR A 32 -0.77 8.37 -9.75
C TYR A 32 -2.26 8.08 -9.85
N ARG A 33 -2.99 8.34 -8.78
CA ARG A 33 -4.46 8.35 -8.78
C ARG A 33 -4.96 9.55 -7.98
N SER A 34 -6.03 10.16 -8.46
CA SER A 34 -6.74 11.21 -7.73
C SER A 34 -8.15 10.73 -7.38
N GLY A 35 -8.63 11.15 -6.22
CA GLY A 35 -9.95 10.81 -5.71
C GLY A 35 -10.21 11.41 -4.34
N GLU A 36 -11.45 11.31 -3.88
CA GLU A 36 -11.82 11.73 -2.52
C GLU A 36 -11.38 10.66 -1.52
N LEU A 37 -10.62 11.03 -0.49
CA LEU A 37 -10.20 10.13 0.58
C LEU A 37 -11.40 9.81 1.49
N ILE A 38 -12.03 8.67 1.23
CA ILE A 38 -13.25 8.24 1.93
C ILE A 38 -12.94 7.48 3.22
N LYS A 39 -11.77 6.85 3.31
CA LYS A 39 -11.38 6.05 4.46
C LYS A 39 -9.88 6.02 4.61
N PHE A 40 -9.43 6.14 5.85
CA PHE A 40 -8.08 5.80 6.25
C PHE A 40 -8.10 5.21 7.66
N SER A 41 -7.60 3.99 7.81
CA SER A 41 -7.74 3.22 9.05
C SER A 41 -6.53 2.35 9.32
N SER A 42 -6.16 2.20 10.60
CA SER A 42 -5.21 1.19 11.03
C SER A 42 -5.97 -0.08 11.44
N LYS A 43 -5.81 -1.16 10.68
CA LYS A 43 -6.51 -2.44 10.91
C LYS A 43 -5.54 -3.60 10.98
N GLY A 44 -6.02 -4.76 11.46
CA GLY A 44 -5.20 -5.94 11.71
C GLY A 44 -5.27 -6.41 13.17
N VAL A 45 -4.98 -7.70 13.40
CA VAL A 45 -5.08 -8.36 14.71
C VAL A 45 -3.69 -8.56 15.32
N LEU A 46 -2.81 -9.25 14.58
CA LEU A 46 -1.44 -9.54 15.03
C LEU A 46 -0.46 -8.41 14.67
N VAL A 47 -0.56 -7.89 13.45
CA VAL A 47 0.20 -6.75 12.95
C VAL A 47 -0.82 -5.73 12.46
N LYS A 48 -0.63 -4.47 12.87
CA LYS A 48 -1.46 -3.35 12.40
C LYS A 48 -0.86 -2.81 11.11
N THR A 49 -1.69 -2.62 10.09
CA THR A 49 -1.32 -1.98 8.82
C THR A 49 -2.22 -0.78 8.57
N TRP A 50 -1.72 0.19 7.81
CA TRP A 50 -2.47 1.39 7.44
C TRP A 50 -3.10 1.21 6.07
N GLU A 51 -4.41 1.37 6.01
CA GLU A 51 -5.22 1.00 4.87
C GLU A 51 -6.17 2.14 4.55
N GLY A 52 -6.15 2.58 3.29
CA GLY A 52 -6.94 3.69 2.81
C GLY A 52 -7.73 3.35 1.56
N GLU A 53 -8.77 4.12 1.32
CA GLU A 53 -9.63 4.01 0.14
C GLU A 53 -9.91 5.42 -0.39
N ILE A 54 -9.73 5.61 -1.70
CA ILE A 54 -10.18 6.82 -2.39
C ILE A 54 -11.34 6.48 -3.34
N SER A 55 -12.25 7.43 -3.51
CA SER A 55 -13.29 7.36 -4.53
C SER A 55 -12.92 8.18 -5.76
N GLN A 56 -12.90 7.53 -6.93
CA GLN A 56 -12.51 8.14 -8.21
C GLN A 56 -13.71 8.48 -9.11
N GLY A 57 -14.93 8.18 -8.70
CA GLY A 57 -16.13 8.28 -9.53
C GLY A 57 -17.29 9.02 -8.86
N ILE A 58 -18.31 9.34 -9.66
CA ILE A 58 -19.53 9.98 -9.17
C ILE A 58 -20.20 9.05 -8.14
N SER A 59 -20.46 9.58 -6.94
CA SER A 59 -21.15 8.89 -5.84
C SER A 59 -20.45 7.64 -5.29
N GLY A 60 -19.11 7.57 -5.27
CA GLY A 60 -18.45 6.43 -4.63
C GLY A 60 -18.20 5.22 -5.53
N ALA A 61 -18.64 5.25 -6.80
CA ALA A 61 -18.77 4.04 -7.64
C ALA A 61 -17.46 3.31 -7.95
N GLN A 62 -16.33 4.02 -7.96
CA GLN A 62 -15.01 3.43 -8.18
C GLN A 62 -14.13 3.66 -6.96
N ILE A 63 -13.98 2.62 -6.15
CA ILE A 63 -13.12 2.63 -4.95
C ILE A 63 -11.76 2.08 -5.33
N PHE A 64 -10.71 2.82 -4.96
CA PHE A 64 -9.34 2.35 -5.04
C PHE A 64 -8.78 2.17 -3.64
N SER A 65 -8.52 0.91 -3.27
CA SER A 65 -7.94 0.52 -1.99
C SER A 65 -6.42 0.46 -2.05
N PHE A 66 -5.76 1.05 -1.07
CA PHE A 66 -4.32 1.11 -0.98
C PHE A 66 -3.83 0.89 0.46
N SER A 67 -2.57 0.54 0.58
CA SER A 67 -1.89 0.38 1.87
C SER A 67 -0.76 1.41 2.00
N VAL A 68 -0.36 1.69 3.23
CA VAL A 68 0.76 2.58 3.53
C VAL A 68 1.70 1.86 4.48
N LEU A 69 2.99 1.84 4.14
CA LEU A 69 4.00 1.22 5.00
C LEU A 69 4.23 2.09 6.23
N ASP A 70 4.40 1.47 7.40
CA ASP A 70 4.63 2.19 8.67
C ASP A 70 5.83 3.13 8.67
N LYS A 71 6.80 2.89 7.77
CA LYS A 71 7.97 3.75 7.59
C LYS A 71 7.59 5.13 7.01
N GLU A 72 6.49 5.22 6.27
CA GLU A 72 6.03 6.44 5.58
C GLU A 72 5.23 7.35 6.54
N LYS A 73 5.85 7.74 7.65
CA LYS A 73 5.19 8.50 8.73
C LYS A 73 4.55 9.80 8.24
N GLU A 74 5.22 10.48 7.31
CA GLU A 74 4.71 11.73 6.73
C GLU A 74 3.44 11.50 5.91
N VAL A 75 3.41 10.46 5.08
CA VAL A 75 2.24 10.07 4.28
C VAL A 75 1.07 9.70 5.17
N ILE A 76 1.34 8.90 6.22
CA ILE A 76 0.31 8.50 7.21
C ILE A 76 -0.29 9.74 7.88
N GLN A 77 0.54 10.70 8.29
CA GLN A 77 0.07 11.92 8.93
C GLN A 77 -0.78 12.76 7.97
N LYS A 78 -0.27 13.01 6.75
CA LYS A 78 -1.01 13.74 5.72
C LYS A 78 -2.36 13.09 5.39
N LEU A 79 -2.42 11.76 5.26
CA LEU A 79 -3.67 11.05 5.01
C LEU A 79 -4.68 11.16 6.17
N LYS A 80 -4.22 11.23 7.42
CA LYS A 80 -5.11 11.53 8.55
C LYS A 80 -5.67 12.95 8.45
N ASP A 81 -4.82 13.92 8.12
CA ASP A 81 -5.19 15.33 8.04
C ASP A 81 -6.09 15.64 6.83
N TYR A 82 -5.94 14.86 5.74
CA TYR A 82 -6.70 14.98 4.50
C TYR A 82 -7.94 14.08 4.45
N GLN A 83 -8.34 13.45 5.56
CA GLN A 83 -9.54 12.62 5.59
C GLN A 83 -10.77 13.41 5.14
N GLY A 84 -11.52 12.87 4.17
CA GLY A 84 -12.66 13.53 3.55
C GLY A 84 -12.31 14.60 2.51
N ARG A 85 -11.03 14.76 2.16
CA ARG A 85 -10.58 15.71 1.14
C ARG A 85 -10.27 15.01 -0.18
N TYR A 86 -10.25 15.79 -1.25
CA TYR A 86 -9.78 15.31 -2.55
C TYR A 86 -8.26 15.32 -2.58
N VAL A 87 -7.66 14.18 -2.89
CA VAL A 87 -6.21 13.98 -2.85
C VAL A 87 -5.72 13.31 -4.11
N LYS A 88 -4.48 13.60 -4.46
CA LYS A 88 -3.68 12.84 -5.40
C LYS A 88 -2.65 12.02 -4.64
N ILE A 89 -2.62 10.73 -4.92
CA ILE A 89 -1.71 9.77 -4.33
C ILE A 89 -0.75 9.23 -5.39
N THR A 90 0.52 9.12 -5.02
CA THR A 90 1.54 8.41 -5.79
C THR A 90 1.67 7.01 -5.21
N TYR A 91 1.57 5.99 -6.06
CA TYR A 91 1.62 4.60 -5.62
C TYR A 91 2.71 3.81 -6.34
N VAL A 92 3.19 2.79 -5.64
CA VAL A 92 4.00 1.70 -6.17
C VAL A 92 3.19 0.41 -6.04
N GLU A 93 2.90 -0.24 -7.16
CA GLU A 93 2.27 -1.55 -7.19
C GLU A 93 3.33 -2.63 -7.09
N ARG A 94 3.11 -3.59 -6.18
CA ARG A 94 3.94 -4.79 -6.03
C ARG A 94 3.24 -6.00 -6.63
N TYR A 95 4.02 -7.01 -7.00
CA TYR A 95 3.48 -8.29 -7.48
C TYR A 95 2.61 -9.00 -6.45
N ALA A 96 2.93 -8.83 -5.17
CA ALA A 96 2.17 -9.36 -4.05
C ALA A 96 2.42 -8.51 -2.81
N THR A 97 1.61 -8.76 -1.78
CA THR A 97 1.81 -8.23 -0.43
C THR A 97 1.83 -9.36 0.59
N PHE A 98 2.25 -9.04 1.81
CA PHE A 98 2.20 -9.93 2.96
C PHE A 98 1.32 -9.30 4.03
N PHE A 99 0.68 -10.12 4.87
CA PHE A 99 -0.30 -9.66 5.87
C PHE A 99 0.25 -8.65 6.89
N TRP A 100 1.57 -8.55 7.02
CA TRP A 100 2.25 -7.60 7.90
C TRP A 100 2.73 -6.32 7.18
N LEU A 101 2.60 -6.25 5.85
CA LEU A 101 2.95 -5.06 5.06
C LEU A 101 1.71 -4.24 4.69
N GLY A 102 0.63 -4.91 4.31
CA GLY A 102 -0.63 -4.27 3.94
C GLY A 102 -1.58 -5.22 3.23
N ASP A 103 -2.85 -4.84 3.17
CA ASP A 103 -3.92 -5.63 2.52
C ASP A 103 -3.94 -5.48 1.00
N SER A 104 -3.42 -4.37 0.47
CA SER A 104 -3.37 -4.06 -0.96
C SER A 104 -1.97 -4.26 -1.54
N ASN A 105 -1.91 -4.50 -2.85
CA ASN A 105 -0.66 -4.49 -3.61
C ASN A 105 -0.19 -3.07 -3.94
N TYR A 106 -1.04 -2.06 -3.74
CA TYR A 106 -0.76 -0.66 -4.01
C TYR A 106 -0.26 0.04 -2.75
N PHE A 107 1.01 0.42 -2.73
CA PHE A 107 1.64 1.10 -1.60
C PHE A 107 1.83 2.58 -1.91
N ILE A 108 1.28 3.45 -1.06
CA ILE A 108 1.38 4.90 -1.26
C ILE A 108 2.71 5.41 -0.74
N THR A 109 3.39 6.19 -1.57
CA THR A 109 4.67 6.82 -1.27
C THR A 109 4.56 8.33 -1.11
N GLU A 110 3.51 8.94 -1.65
CA GLU A 110 3.29 10.38 -1.56
C GLU A 110 1.79 10.69 -1.62
N VAL A 111 1.38 11.76 -0.93
CA VAL A 111 0.03 12.31 -0.99
C VAL A 111 0.08 13.83 -1.06
N VAL A 112 -0.76 14.39 -1.93
CA VAL A 112 -0.93 15.83 -2.13
C VAL A 112 -2.41 16.15 -2.15
N GLU A 113 -2.83 17.18 -1.43
CA GLU A 113 -4.20 17.69 -1.50
C GLU A 113 -4.42 18.39 -2.85
N GLU A 114 -5.49 18.02 -3.57
CA GLU A 114 -5.87 18.64 -4.84
C GLU A 114 -7.29 19.20 -4.75
N LYS A 115 -7.60 20.20 -5.59
CA LYS A 115 -8.97 20.69 -5.69
C LYS A 115 -9.81 19.68 -6.45
N SER A 116 -10.96 19.32 -5.89
CA SER A 116 -11.90 18.42 -6.56
C SER A 116 -12.39 19.04 -7.87
N PRO A 117 -12.32 18.31 -9.00
CA PRO A 117 -12.84 18.80 -10.28
C PRO A 117 -14.37 18.99 -10.25
N HIS A 118 -15.06 18.38 -9.29
CA HIS A 118 -16.52 18.43 -9.16
C HIS A 118 -17.03 19.68 -8.43
N PHE A 119 -16.18 20.36 -7.67
CA PHE A 119 -16.57 21.53 -6.85
C PHE A 119 -16.03 22.86 -7.39
N ASN A 120 -15.49 22.89 -8.62
CA ASN A 120 -15.12 24.15 -9.28
C ASN A 120 -16.38 24.92 -9.69
N LYS A 121 -16.87 25.76 -8.77
CA LYS A 121 -17.70 26.94 -9.05
C LYS A 121 -16.93 28.18 -8.62
#